data_AF-A0A932JF64-F1
#
_entry.id   AF-A0A932JF64-F1
#
_cell.length_a   1.000
_cell.length_b   1.000
_cell.length_c   1.000
_cell.angle_alpha   90.00
_cell.angle_beta   90.00
_cell.angle_gamma   90.00
#
_symmetry.space_group_name_H-M   'P 1'
#
loop_
_entity.id
_entity.type
_entity.pdbx_description
1 polymer ?
#
loop_
_entity_poly.entity_id
_entity_poly.type
_entity_poly.pdbx_seq_one_letter_code
_entity_poly.pdbx_strand_id
1 'polypeptide(L)'
;MTRRQVLRILDANLNRSREGLRVCEEIARFVLEDAPLTRALKKARHALSKEIGRLPVGVSELLAARDVARDVGKGPSPLESGRTGAWDLFSANIERAKESLRVLEEASKILDKDSAARFKALRFKIYAIEKKSLPKLETLRHHRPRCAQSRVD
;
A
#
# COMPACT_ATOMS: atom_id res chain seq x y z
N MET A 1 -4.38 24.77 -4.55
CA MET A 1 -3.93 24.06 -3.33
C MET A 1 -2.80 24.85 -2.68
N THR A 2 -2.84 25.05 -1.37
CA THR A 2 -1.72 25.63 -0.62
C THR A 2 -0.59 24.60 -0.43
N ARG A 3 0.64 25.05 -0.19
CA ARG A 3 1.78 24.16 0.10
C ARG A 3 1.45 23.19 1.23
N ARG A 4 0.85 23.70 2.33
CA ARG A 4 0.40 22.88 3.47
C ARG A 4 -0.61 21.80 3.07
N GLN A 5 -1.54 22.09 2.15
CA GLN A 5 -2.50 21.08 1.66
C GLN A 5 -1.79 19.97 0.86
N VAL A 6 -0.80 20.31 0.03
CA VAL A 6 0.02 19.31 -0.70
C VAL A 6 0.74 18.42 0.29
N LEU A 7 1.39 18.98 1.31
CA LEU A 7 2.13 18.23 2.33
C LEU A 7 1.24 17.25 3.10
N ARG A 8 0.00 17.65 3.44
CA ARG A 8 -0.99 16.76 4.06
C ARG A 8 -1.34 15.57 3.18
N ILE A 9 -1.57 15.82 1.89
CA ILE A 9 -1.88 14.77 0.92
C ILE A 9 -0.69 13.80 0.80
N LEU A 10 0.53 14.32 0.73
CA LEU A 10 1.73 13.48 0.66
C LEU A 10 1.89 12.62 1.90
N ASP A 11 1.81 13.19 3.11
CA ASP A 11 1.96 12.43 4.36
C ASP A 11 0.92 11.32 4.49
N ALA A 12 -0.37 11.62 4.24
CA ALA A 12 -1.44 10.64 4.32
C ALA A 12 -1.25 9.47 3.35
N ASN A 13 -0.88 9.75 2.10
CA ASN A 13 -0.71 8.71 1.08
C ASN A 13 0.62 7.95 1.21
N LEU A 14 1.65 8.56 1.79
CA LEU A 14 2.86 7.84 2.21
C LEU A 14 2.53 6.80 3.28
N ASN A 15 1.72 7.17 4.28
CA ASN A 15 1.30 6.25 5.33
C ASN A 15 0.45 5.09 4.78
N ARG A 16 -0.62 5.41 4.02
CA ARG A 16 -1.51 4.41 3.41
C ARG A 16 -0.77 3.43 2.51
N SER A 17 0.17 3.93 1.69
CA SER A 17 1.01 3.08 0.85
C SER A 17 1.89 2.16 1.68
N ARG A 18 2.52 2.65 2.76
CA ARG A 18 3.38 1.85 3.63
C ARG A 18 2.61 0.76 4.36
N GLU A 19 1.43 1.07 4.89
CA GLU A 19 0.56 0.12 5.58
C GLU A 19 0.05 -0.97 4.62
N GLY A 20 -0.46 -0.59 3.45
CA GLY A 20 -0.90 -1.57 2.44
C GLY A 20 0.23 -2.50 2.01
N LEU A 21 1.43 -1.97 1.75
CA LEU A 21 2.60 -2.78 1.42
C LEU A 21 3.07 -3.65 2.59
N ARG A 22 2.91 -3.21 3.84
CA ARG A 22 3.25 -4.00 5.03
C ARG A 22 2.37 -5.23 5.14
N VAL A 23 1.06 -5.08 4.93
CA VAL A 23 0.13 -6.23 4.91
C VAL A 23 0.51 -7.21 3.82
N CYS A 24 0.76 -6.72 2.59
CA CYS A 24 1.19 -7.57 1.48
C CYS A 24 2.51 -8.31 1.78
N GLU A 25 3.48 -7.64 2.43
CA GLU A 25 4.76 -8.23 2.83
C GLU A 25 4.57 -9.41 3.79
N GLU A 26 3.67 -9.29 4.77
CA GLU A 26 3.40 -10.37 5.72
C GLU A 26 2.66 -11.54 5.07
N ILE A 27 1.73 -11.28 4.14
CA ILE A 27 1.08 -12.33 3.35
C ILE A 27 2.13 -13.08 2.51
N ALA A 28 3.04 -12.36 1.85
CA ALA A 28 4.12 -12.99 1.10
C ALA A 28 5.06 -13.82 2.00
N ARG A 29 5.30 -13.37 3.24
CA ARG A 29 6.18 -14.05 4.19
C ARG A 29 5.56 -15.29 4.81
N PHE A 30 4.32 -15.19 5.28
CA PHE A 30 3.71 -16.20 6.15
C PHE A 30 2.62 -17.04 5.49
N VAL A 31 2.06 -16.57 4.37
CA VAL A 31 1.06 -17.35 3.61
C VAL A 31 1.68 -17.97 2.37
N LEU A 32 2.42 -17.17 1.60
CA LEU A 32 3.12 -17.68 0.40
C LEU A 32 4.46 -18.31 0.71
N GLU A 33 5.05 -17.99 1.87
CA GLU A 33 6.43 -18.36 2.25
C GLU A 33 7.46 -18.05 1.15
N ASP A 34 7.20 -17.01 0.36
CA ASP A 34 7.98 -16.65 -0.82
C ASP A 34 9.02 -15.59 -0.45
N ALA A 35 10.24 -16.06 -0.19
CA ALA A 35 11.34 -15.18 0.19
C ALA A 35 11.68 -14.11 -0.88
N PRO A 36 11.71 -14.42 -2.18
CA PRO A 36 11.83 -13.40 -3.24
C PRO A 36 10.76 -12.30 -3.17
N LEU A 37 9.47 -12.64 -3.07
CA LEU A 37 8.36 -11.67 -3.00
C LEU A 37 8.43 -10.85 -1.71
N THR A 38 8.72 -11.49 -0.58
CA THR A 38 8.94 -10.81 0.71
C THR A 38 10.03 -9.74 0.60
N ARG A 39 11.17 -10.09 -0.01
CA ARG A 39 12.26 -9.13 -0.23
C ARG A 39 11.85 -8.00 -1.17
N ALA A 40 11.10 -8.30 -2.23
CA ALA A 40 10.62 -7.29 -3.18
C ALA A 40 9.69 -6.26 -2.51
N LEU A 41 8.72 -6.72 -1.72
CA LEU A 41 7.81 -5.88 -0.96
C LEU A 41 8.53 -5.06 0.11
N LYS A 42 9.45 -5.68 0.86
CA LYS A 42 10.30 -4.98 1.84
C LYS A 42 11.12 -3.87 1.16
N LYS A 43 11.74 -4.17 0.01
CA LYS A 43 12.52 -3.20 -0.78
C LYS A 43 11.65 -2.04 -1.28
N ALA A 44 10.44 -2.32 -1.77
CA ALA A 44 9.50 -1.28 -2.19
C ALA A 44 9.11 -0.36 -1.02
N ARG A 45 8.80 -0.93 0.16
CA ARG A 45 8.48 -0.17 1.38
C ARG A 45 9.66 0.68 1.87
N HIS A 46 10.88 0.17 1.78
CA HIS A 46 12.09 0.93 2.14
C HIS A 46 12.36 2.06 1.15
N ALA A 47 12.20 1.81 -0.15
CA ALA A 47 12.34 2.84 -1.17
C ALA A 47 11.32 3.96 -0.96
N LEU A 48 10.05 3.63 -0.71
CA LEU A 48 9.01 4.60 -0.37
C LEU A 48 9.37 5.46 0.85
N SER A 49 9.92 4.84 1.90
CA SER A 49 10.34 5.58 3.11
C SER A 49 11.52 6.51 2.84
N LYS A 50 12.42 6.14 1.92
CA LYS A 50 13.55 6.99 1.50
C LYS A 50 13.10 8.20 0.68
N GLU A 51 12.02 8.07 -0.09
CA GLU A 51 11.48 9.20 -0.86
C GLU A 51 11.00 10.35 0.03
N ILE A 52 10.57 10.05 1.27
CA ILE A 52 10.22 11.08 2.27
C ILE A 52 11.39 12.03 2.51
N GLY A 53 12.61 11.51 2.65
CA GLY A 53 13.81 12.31 2.89
C GLY A 53 14.35 13.02 1.65
N ARG A 54 13.80 12.74 0.46
CA ARG A 54 14.22 13.34 -0.82
C ARG A 54 13.28 14.45 -1.29
N LEU A 55 12.09 14.55 -0.71
CA LEU A 55 11.19 15.65 -1.00
C LEU A 55 11.85 16.96 -0.53
N PRO A 56 11.71 18.08 -1.28
CA PRO A 56 12.25 19.39 -0.89
C PRO A 56 11.39 20.04 0.21
N VAL A 57 11.17 19.30 1.30
CA VAL A 57 10.28 19.62 2.42
C VAL A 57 10.94 19.12 3.69
N GLY A 58 10.99 19.94 4.74
CA GLY A 58 11.51 19.49 6.03
C GLY A 58 10.61 18.41 6.65
N VAL A 59 11.20 17.44 7.35
CA VAL A 59 10.43 16.46 8.15
C VAL A 59 9.50 17.19 9.13
N SER A 60 9.97 18.28 9.73
CA SER A 60 9.17 19.15 10.60
C SER A 60 7.98 19.81 9.89
N GLU A 61 8.10 20.16 8.59
CA GLU A 61 6.98 20.71 7.81
C GLU A 61 5.90 19.65 7.54
N LEU A 62 6.31 18.41 7.22
CA LEU A 62 5.38 17.29 7.05
C LEU A 62 4.67 16.96 8.37
N LEU A 63 5.40 16.92 9.48
CA LEU A 63 4.83 16.68 10.81
C LEU A 63 3.90 17.81 11.24
N ALA A 64 4.26 19.08 11.02
CA ALA A 64 3.39 20.23 11.33
C ALA A 64 2.13 20.27 10.45
N ALA A 65 2.19 19.66 9.26
CA ALA A 65 1.04 19.51 8.39
C ALA A 65 0.08 18.41 8.87
N ARG A 66 0.54 17.42 9.66
CA ARG A 66 -0.32 16.36 10.20
C ARG A 66 -1.44 16.94 11.04
N ASP A 67 -2.66 16.79 10.54
CA ASP A 67 -3.86 17.09 11.29
C ASP A 67 -4.69 15.82 11.35
N VAL A 68 -4.28 14.91 12.24
CA VAL A 68 -4.99 13.65 12.49
C VAL A 68 -6.40 13.96 13.00
N ALA A 69 -6.59 15.01 13.79
CA ALA A 69 -7.89 15.36 14.36
C ALA A 69 -8.92 15.76 13.29
N ARG A 70 -8.50 16.47 12.23
CA ARG A 70 -9.36 16.93 11.13
C ARG A 70 -9.26 16.08 9.86
N ASP A 71 -8.70 14.87 9.92
CA ASP A 71 -8.65 13.99 8.76
C ASP A 71 -10.04 13.39 8.50
N VAL A 72 -10.66 13.82 7.41
CA VAL A 72 -12.00 13.39 7.02
C VAL A 72 -11.83 12.04 6.29
N GLY A 73 -12.28 10.95 6.91
CA GLY A 73 -12.04 9.58 6.41
C GLY A 73 -11.64 8.55 7.46
N LYS A 74 -11.75 8.87 8.76
CA LYS A 74 -11.47 7.96 9.89
C LYS A 74 -12.47 6.81 10.09
N GLY A 75 -13.54 6.75 9.30
CA GLY A 75 -14.52 5.68 9.43
C GLY A 75 -14.02 4.38 8.78
N PRO A 76 -14.36 3.19 9.35
CA PRO A 76 -14.21 1.95 8.61
C PRO A 76 -14.95 2.07 7.29
N SER A 77 -14.25 1.76 6.19
CA SER A 77 -14.91 1.70 4.88
C SER A 77 -15.83 0.47 4.85
N PRO A 78 -17.03 0.53 4.23
CA PRO A 78 -17.85 -0.66 3.96
C PRO A 78 -17.09 -1.77 3.22
N LEU A 79 -15.97 -1.43 2.56
CA LEU A 79 -15.05 -2.37 1.90
C LEU A 79 -14.12 -3.12 2.87
N GLU A 80 -14.14 -2.81 4.17
CA GLU A 80 -13.38 -3.54 5.19
C GLU A 80 -14.13 -4.79 5.69
N SER A 81 -15.46 -4.86 5.49
CA SER A 81 -16.26 -6.07 5.72
C SER A 81 -16.19 -7.03 4.53
N GLY A 82 -15.95 -8.32 4.81
CA GLY A 82 -16.06 -9.39 3.80
C GLY A 82 -14.75 -9.97 3.27
N ARG A 83 -13.59 -9.69 3.88
CA ARG A 83 -12.32 -10.34 3.49
C ARG A 83 -12.28 -11.77 4.05
N THR A 84 -12.34 -12.76 3.17
CA THR A 84 -12.49 -14.18 3.56
C THR A 84 -11.18 -14.97 3.51
N GLY A 85 -10.12 -14.38 2.95
CA GLY A 85 -8.80 -15.04 2.88
C GLY A 85 -7.64 -14.14 2.44
N ALA A 86 -6.47 -14.76 2.33
CA ALA A 86 -5.21 -14.08 1.99
C ALA A 86 -5.25 -13.39 0.62
N TRP A 87 -5.97 -13.96 -0.36
CA TRP A 87 -6.14 -13.33 -1.67
C TRP A 87 -6.87 -11.99 -1.55
N ASP A 88 -8.02 -11.95 -0.85
CA ASP A 88 -8.81 -10.73 -0.67
C ASP A 88 -8.01 -9.67 0.08
N LEU A 89 -7.32 -10.09 1.15
CA LEU A 89 -6.51 -9.20 1.97
C LEU A 89 -5.33 -8.62 1.17
N PHE A 90 -4.64 -9.44 0.38
CA PHE A 90 -3.55 -8.98 -0.47
C PHE A 90 -4.07 -8.03 -1.55
N SER A 91 -5.11 -8.43 -2.31
CA SER A 91 -5.67 -7.65 -3.41
C SER A 91 -6.16 -6.27 -2.95
N ALA A 92 -6.91 -6.21 -1.85
CA ALA A 92 -7.37 -4.93 -1.32
C ALA A 92 -6.22 -4.01 -0.88
N ASN A 93 -5.18 -4.56 -0.26
CA ASN A 93 -4.07 -3.76 0.24
C ASN A 93 -3.07 -3.35 -0.85
N ILE A 94 -2.87 -4.18 -1.87
CA ILE A 94 -2.00 -3.84 -3.01
C ILE A 94 -2.67 -2.78 -3.89
N GLU A 95 -4.00 -2.83 -4.08
CA GLU A 95 -4.76 -1.77 -4.77
C GLU A 95 -4.69 -0.45 -4.02
N ARG A 96 -4.97 -0.44 -2.71
CA ARG A 96 -4.82 0.76 -1.87
C ARG A 96 -3.43 1.37 -1.95
N ALA A 97 -2.38 0.54 -1.99
CA ALA A 97 -1.01 1.02 -2.14
C ALA A 97 -0.77 1.63 -3.53
N LYS A 98 -1.34 1.06 -4.60
CA LYS A 98 -1.22 1.58 -5.97
C LYS A 98 -1.94 2.91 -6.15
N GLU A 99 -3.15 3.03 -5.62
CA GLU A 99 -3.93 4.28 -5.59
C GLU A 99 -3.17 5.36 -4.81
N SER A 100 -2.67 5.02 -3.62
CA SER A 100 -1.92 5.96 -2.79
C SER A 100 -0.62 6.41 -3.49
N LEU A 101 0.10 5.50 -4.15
CA LEU A 101 1.28 5.84 -4.98
C LEU A 101 0.93 6.71 -6.19
N ARG A 102 -0.26 6.54 -6.78
CA ARG A 102 -0.76 7.40 -7.87
C ARG A 102 -1.02 8.81 -7.37
N VAL A 103 -1.59 8.96 -6.17
CA VAL A 103 -1.78 10.27 -5.53
C VAL A 103 -0.43 10.92 -5.23
N LEU A 104 0.54 10.17 -4.70
CA LEU A 104 1.91 10.68 -4.47
C LEU A 104 2.58 11.15 -5.76
N GLU A 105 2.46 10.36 -6.83
CA GLU A 105 2.97 10.73 -8.15
C GLU A 105 2.41 12.08 -8.63
N GLU A 106 1.09 12.27 -8.59
CA GLU A 106 0.44 13.49 -9.08
C GLU A 106 0.67 14.69 -8.15
N ALA A 107 0.53 14.50 -6.83
CA ALA A 107 0.74 15.57 -5.86
C ALA A 107 2.19 16.08 -5.85
N SER A 108 3.18 15.18 -6.05
CA SER A 108 4.57 15.58 -6.11
C SER A 108 4.93 16.41 -7.33
N LYS A 109 4.19 16.33 -8.45
CA LYS A 109 4.44 17.21 -9.62
C LYS A 109 4.33 18.70 -9.30
N ILE A 110 3.59 19.04 -8.25
CA ILE A 110 3.42 20.43 -7.77
C ILE A 110 4.71 20.92 -7.07
N LEU A 111 5.51 20.02 -6.49
CA LEU A 111 6.69 20.36 -5.69
C LEU A 111 8.02 20.02 -6.40
N ASP A 112 8.10 18.82 -6.98
CA ASP A 112 9.32 18.26 -7.57
C ASP A 112 8.98 17.16 -8.60
N LYS A 113 9.36 17.39 -9.85
CA LYS A 113 9.13 16.45 -10.96
C LYS A 113 9.93 15.16 -10.78
N ASP A 114 11.09 15.21 -10.14
CA ASP A 114 11.92 14.02 -9.96
C ASP A 114 11.31 13.08 -8.93
N SER A 115 10.74 13.63 -7.85
CA SER A 115 9.94 12.86 -6.87
C SER A 115 8.74 12.20 -7.54
N ALA A 116 8.03 12.93 -8.41
CA ALA A 116 6.92 12.36 -9.17
C ALA A 116 7.36 11.17 -10.04
N ALA A 117 8.50 11.29 -10.74
CA ALA A 117 9.07 10.20 -11.53
C ALA A 117 9.45 8.98 -10.66
N ARG A 118 9.97 9.19 -9.46
CA ARG A 118 10.30 8.11 -8.52
C ARG A 118 9.06 7.40 -7.97
N PHE A 119 7.99 8.13 -7.64
CA PHE A 119 6.71 7.53 -7.26
C PHE A 119 6.08 6.72 -8.39
N LYS A 120 6.14 7.25 -9.63
CA LYS A 120 5.74 6.51 -10.82
C LYS A 120 6.52 5.20 -10.93
N ALA A 121 7.84 5.23 -10.85
CA ALA A 121 8.68 4.04 -10.93
C ALA A 121 8.37 3.02 -9.82
N LEU A 122 8.08 3.48 -8.59
CA LEU A 122 7.63 2.61 -7.51
C LEU A 122 6.28 1.95 -7.84
N ARG A 123 5.30 2.71 -8.33
CA ARG A 123 3.99 2.17 -8.75
C ARG A 123 4.12 1.06 -9.78
N PHE A 124 4.98 1.22 -10.79
CA PHE A 124 5.26 0.16 -11.77
C PHE A 124 5.91 -1.08 -11.16
N LYS A 125 6.79 -0.92 -10.16
CA LYS A 125 7.33 -2.07 -9.41
C LYS A 125 6.23 -2.81 -8.64
N ILE A 126 5.26 -2.07 -8.08
CA ILE A 126 4.11 -2.68 -7.40
C ILE A 126 3.24 -3.49 -8.37
N TYR A 127 2.99 -3.01 -9.59
CA TYR A 127 2.31 -3.81 -10.62
C TYR A 127 3.04 -5.12 -10.93
N ALA A 128 4.37 -5.08 -11.01
CA ALA A 128 5.15 -6.29 -11.26
C ALA A 128 5.09 -7.28 -10.08
N ILE A 129 5.06 -6.79 -8.84
CA ILE A 129 4.90 -7.62 -7.64
C ILE A 129 3.51 -8.25 -7.62
N GLU A 130 2.48 -7.46 -7.85
CA GLU A 130 1.08 -7.90 -7.92
C GLU A 130 0.89 -9.03 -8.94
N LYS A 131 1.37 -8.82 -10.18
CA LYS A 131 1.29 -9.82 -11.26
C LYS A 131 1.92 -11.16 -10.89
N LYS A 132 2.96 -11.15 -10.05
CA LYS A 132 3.63 -12.37 -9.55
C LYS A 132 2.94 -12.99 -8.34
N SER A 133 2.22 -12.19 -7.56
CA SER A 133 1.66 -12.60 -6.26
C SER A 133 0.23 -13.15 -6.40
N LEU A 134 -0.62 -12.50 -7.21
CA LEU A 134 -2.03 -12.88 -7.33
C LEU A 134 -2.25 -14.31 -7.84
N PRO A 135 -1.54 -14.82 -8.87
CA PRO A 135 -1.72 -16.20 -9.31
C PRO A 135 -1.36 -17.22 -8.22
N LYS A 136 -0.32 -16.95 -7.42
CA LYS A 136 0.09 -17.83 -6.31
C LYS A 136 -0.98 -17.89 -5.22
N LEU A 137 -1.56 -16.74 -4.88
CA LEU A 137 -2.65 -16.65 -3.91
C LEU A 137 -3.94 -17.27 -4.44
N GLU A 138 -4.19 -17.19 -5.74
CA GLU A 138 -5.36 -17.81 -6.38
C GLU A 138 -5.27 -19.33 -6.34
N THR A 139 -4.09 -19.90 -6.63
CA THR A 139 -3.85 -21.34 -6.43
C THR A 139 -4.19 -21.78 -5.01
N LEU A 140 -3.75 -21.03 -3.99
CA LEU A 140 -4.08 -21.35 -2.59
C LEU A 140 -5.58 -21.22 -2.28
N ARG A 141 -6.28 -20.28 -2.92
CA ARG A 141 -7.74 -20.12 -2.78
C ARG A 141 -8.50 -21.34 -3.29
N HIS A 142 -8.05 -21.94 -4.39
CA HIS A 142 -8.69 -23.10 -5.00
C HIS A 142 -8.31 -24.45 -4.35
N HIS A 143 -7.19 -24.51 -3.62
CA HIS A 143 -6.73 -25.72 -2.93
C HIS A 143 -7.22 -25.84 -1.47
N ARG A 144 -8.14 -24.98 -1.01
CA ARG A 144 -8.82 -25.23 0.27
C ARG A 144 -9.66 -26.51 0.11
N PRO A 145 -9.38 -27.60 0.83
CA PRO A 145 -10.31 -28.72 0.86
C PRO A 145 -11.67 -28.19 1.34
N ARG A 146 -12.76 -28.70 0.77
CA ARG A 146 -14.12 -28.53 1.30
C ARG A 146 -14.23 -29.23 2.66
N CYS A 147 -13.53 -28.74 3.68
CA CYS A 147 -13.61 -29.22 5.05
C CYS A 147 -14.10 -28.08 5.94
N ALA A 148 -15.37 -27.71 5.79
CA ALA A 148 -16.18 -27.01 6.81
C ALA A 148 -17.67 -26.86 6.40
N GLN A 149 -18.21 -27.75 5.56
CA GLN A 149 -19.66 -27.80 5.31
C GLN A 149 -20.13 -29.23 5.56
N SER A 150 -20.43 -29.55 6.82
CA SER A 150 -21.45 -30.53 7.28
C SER A 150 -21.11 -31.04 8.68
N ARG A 151 -21.85 -30.54 9.68
CA ARG A 151 -22.51 -31.29 10.77
C ARG A 151 -23.09 -30.30 11.78
N VAL A 152 -24.19 -29.71 11.36
CA VAL A 152 -25.39 -29.39 12.13
C VAL A 152 -26.45 -29.89 11.15
N ASP A 153 -27.02 -31.08 11.28
CA ASP A 153 -27.74 -31.67 12.42
C ASP A 153 -27.42 -33.17 12.63
#